data_AF-A0A6G8CD21-F1
#
_entry.id   AF-A0A6G8CD21-F1
#
_cell.length_a   1.000
_cell.length_b   1.000
_cell.length_c   1.000
_cell.angle_alpha   90.00
_cell.angle_beta   90.00
_cell.angle_gamma   90.00
#
_symmetry.space_group_name_H-M   'P 1'
#
loop_
_entity.id
_entity.type
_entity.pdbx_description
1 polymer ?
#
loop_
_entity_poly.entity_id
_entity_poly.type
_entity_poly.pdbx_seq_one_letter_code
_entity_poly.pdbx_strand_id
1 'polypeptide(L)'
;MIFSFGTRMVFTGLLLLLSLAASAQKYRTAAGLRVGRDNFGVTVQQKIFERTTLEGIGLIGTREVSATLLAEQHFGLLGKSLNYYLGGGAHIGTQKDNGGFGGFDAIAGVEYKIAFVPVVLSLDIKPSVEISSDDWFRFPAALSVRYILIKDKKEGFLNGVFGDGDDRDDRRRQREREQKKRDRNKDDSPRRGLFDF
;
A
#
# COMPACT_ATOMS: atom_id res chain seq x y z
N MET A 1 -23.27 40.64 -0.83
CA MET A 1 -22.04 40.00 -1.37
C MET A 1 -22.47 38.80 -2.21
N ILE A 2 -22.56 38.96 -3.52
CA ILE A 2 -23.02 37.92 -4.45
C ILE A 2 -21.79 37.11 -4.85
N PHE A 3 -21.61 35.92 -4.27
CA PHE A 3 -20.55 35.02 -4.71
C PHE A 3 -20.88 34.48 -6.11
N SER A 4 -19.98 34.72 -7.06
CA SER A 4 -20.08 34.25 -8.45
C SER A 4 -20.23 32.73 -8.51
N PHE A 5 -21.02 32.24 -9.47
CA PHE A 5 -21.31 30.82 -9.69
C PHE A 5 -20.02 29.99 -9.84
N GLY A 6 -18.97 30.57 -10.43
CA GLY A 6 -17.66 29.92 -10.58
C GLY A 6 -16.92 29.70 -9.26
N THR A 7 -17.06 30.60 -8.29
CA THR A 7 -16.41 30.47 -6.98
C THR A 7 -16.98 29.31 -6.16
N ARG A 8 -18.28 28.99 -6.35
CA ARG A 8 -18.95 27.87 -5.69
C ARG A 8 -18.49 26.51 -6.25
N MET A 9 -18.30 26.40 -7.56
CA MET A 9 -17.81 25.16 -8.20
C MET A 9 -16.37 24.80 -7.82
N VAL A 10 -15.48 25.79 -7.75
CA VAL A 10 -14.07 25.58 -7.32
C VAL A 10 -14.00 25.11 -5.86
N PHE A 11 -14.84 25.67 -4.99
CA PHE A 11 -14.90 25.27 -3.59
C PHE A 11 -15.45 23.86 -3.39
N THR A 12 -16.51 23.48 -4.14
CA THR A 12 -17.06 22.11 -4.12
C THR A 12 -16.08 21.09 -4.71
N GLY A 13 -15.36 21.43 -5.79
CA GLY A 13 -14.30 20.58 -6.35
C GLY A 13 -13.13 20.39 -5.38
N LEU A 14 -12.71 21.45 -4.67
CA LEU A 14 -11.66 21.38 -3.66
C LEU A 14 -12.07 20.53 -2.43
N LEU A 15 -13.32 20.64 -1.99
CA LEU A 15 -13.88 19.80 -0.91
C LEU A 15 -14.00 18.32 -1.28
N LEU A 16 -14.33 18.01 -2.54
CA LEU A 16 -14.33 16.64 -3.07
C LEU A 16 -12.90 16.07 -3.19
N LEU A 17 -11.91 16.88 -3.57
CA LEU A 17 -10.51 16.44 -3.63
C LEU A 17 -9.90 16.23 -2.23
N LEU A 18 -10.32 17.02 -1.23
CA LEU A 18 -9.91 16.89 0.17
C LEU A 18 -10.50 15.64 0.85
N SER A 19 -11.71 15.20 0.45
CA SER A 19 -12.29 13.95 0.98
C SER A 19 -11.63 12.69 0.40
N LEU A 20 -11.12 12.74 -0.84
CA LEU A 20 -10.28 11.66 -1.39
C LEU A 20 -8.91 11.56 -0.70
N ALA A 21 -8.35 12.67 -0.22
CA ALA A 21 -7.06 12.68 0.49
C ALA A 21 -7.13 12.09 1.92
N ALA A 22 -8.32 12.06 2.54
CA ALA A 22 -8.49 11.57 3.91
C ALA A 22 -8.48 10.03 4.06
N SER A 23 -8.56 9.28 2.95
CA SER A 23 -8.62 7.81 2.97
C SER A 23 -7.29 7.09 2.65
N ALA A 24 -6.21 7.82 2.39
CA ALA A 24 -5.00 7.28 1.77
C ALA A 24 -3.78 7.07 2.72
N GLN A 25 -3.98 6.83 4.02
CA GLN A 25 -2.85 6.82 4.98
C GLN A 25 -2.84 5.62 5.97
N LYS A 26 -3.24 4.43 5.53
CA LYS A 26 -3.21 3.21 6.38
C LYS A 26 -2.70 1.97 5.63
N TYR A 27 -1.62 2.14 4.88
CA TYR A 27 -1.03 1.09 4.05
C TYR A 27 -0.14 0.16 4.87
N ARG A 28 -0.57 -1.10 5.02
CA ARG A 28 0.22 -2.20 5.57
C ARG A 28 0.46 -3.21 4.45
N THR A 29 1.70 -3.36 4.04
CA THR A 29 2.12 -4.33 3.02
C THR A 29 2.76 -5.53 3.69
N ALA A 30 2.30 -6.73 3.35
CA ALA A 30 2.91 -7.99 3.74
C ALA A 30 3.23 -8.79 2.48
N ALA A 31 4.35 -9.48 2.45
CA ALA A 31 4.70 -10.37 1.35
C ALA A 31 5.28 -11.67 1.91
N GLY A 32 5.12 -12.76 1.18
CA GLY A 32 5.73 -14.00 1.58
C GLY A 32 5.43 -15.16 0.66
N LEU A 33 5.55 -16.35 1.22
CA LEU A 33 5.48 -17.60 0.48
C LEU A 33 4.16 -18.28 0.78
N ARG A 34 3.62 -18.96 -0.23
CA ARG A 34 2.39 -19.73 -0.18
C ARG A 34 2.67 -21.13 -0.70
N VAL A 35 2.29 -22.14 0.07
CA VAL A 35 2.51 -23.54 -0.26
C VAL A 35 1.15 -24.22 -0.29
N GLY A 36 0.75 -24.70 -1.47
CA GLY A 36 -0.39 -25.59 -1.65
C GLY A 36 0.05 -27.05 -1.69
N ARG A 37 -0.89 -27.95 -1.98
CA ARG A 37 -0.61 -29.39 -2.10
C ARG A 37 0.40 -29.71 -3.22
N ASP A 38 0.15 -29.15 -4.40
CA ASP A 38 0.90 -29.46 -5.64
C ASP A 38 1.51 -28.21 -6.30
N ASN A 39 1.48 -27.08 -5.59
CA ASN A 39 1.99 -25.81 -6.08
C ASN A 39 2.72 -25.03 -4.99
N PHE A 40 3.67 -24.21 -5.45
CA PHE A 40 4.37 -23.24 -4.64
C PHE A 40 4.12 -21.86 -5.21
N GLY A 41 4.08 -20.84 -4.37
CA GLY A 41 3.82 -19.50 -4.83
C GLY A 41 4.31 -18.43 -3.88
N VAL A 42 4.12 -17.21 -4.35
CA VAL A 42 4.36 -15.99 -3.60
C VAL A 42 3.03 -15.28 -3.42
N THR A 43 2.87 -14.61 -2.28
CA THR A 43 1.71 -13.77 -2.00
C THR A 43 2.19 -12.39 -1.56
N VAL A 44 1.50 -11.35 -2.04
CA VAL A 44 1.67 -9.98 -1.60
C VAL A 44 0.31 -9.43 -1.21
N GLN A 45 0.14 -9.09 0.05
CA GLN A 45 -1.07 -8.52 0.62
C GLN A 45 -0.87 -7.04 0.94
N GLN A 46 -1.78 -6.21 0.45
CA GLN A 46 -1.81 -4.78 0.66
C GLN A 46 -3.10 -4.39 1.38
N LYS A 47 -2.98 -3.83 2.59
CA LYS A 47 -4.13 -3.26 3.29
C LYS A 47 -4.60 -1.99 2.58
N ILE A 48 -5.89 -1.94 2.24
CA ILE A 48 -6.56 -0.82 1.57
C ILE A 48 -7.53 -0.09 2.50
N PHE A 49 -8.27 -0.83 3.33
CA PHE A 49 -9.19 -0.28 4.34
C PHE A 49 -8.96 -0.94 5.69
N GLU A 50 -9.63 -0.46 6.74
CA GLU A 50 -9.39 -0.95 8.11
C GLU A 50 -9.55 -2.46 8.28
N ARG A 51 -10.50 -3.05 7.54
CA ARG A 51 -10.84 -4.47 7.54
C ARG A 51 -10.71 -5.12 6.16
N THR A 52 -10.18 -4.42 5.16
CA THR A 52 -10.11 -4.92 3.79
C THR A 52 -8.69 -4.84 3.25
N THR A 53 -8.27 -5.92 2.62
CA THR A 53 -6.96 -6.09 2.00
C THR A 53 -7.14 -6.49 0.53
N LEU A 54 -6.15 -6.18 -0.27
CA LEU A 54 -5.99 -6.69 -1.63
C LEU A 54 -4.81 -7.66 -1.60
N GLU A 55 -5.01 -8.91 -2.02
CA GLU A 55 -3.97 -9.93 -2.10
C GLU A 55 -3.70 -10.28 -3.57
N GLY A 56 -2.43 -10.22 -3.96
CA GLY A 56 -1.93 -10.74 -5.23
C GLY A 56 -1.15 -12.03 -4.97
N ILE A 57 -1.52 -13.10 -5.67
CA ILE A 57 -0.88 -14.42 -5.54
C ILE A 57 -0.30 -14.80 -6.89
N GLY A 58 0.97 -15.20 -6.91
CA GLY A 58 1.58 -15.88 -8.04
C GLY A 58 1.85 -17.34 -7.67
N LEU A 59 1.25 -18.28 -8.40
CA LEU A 59 1.45 -19.72 -8.21
C LEU A 59 2.25 -20.31 -9.37
N ILE A 60 3.18 -21.18 -9.02
CA ILE A 60 3.98 -21.99 -9.93
C ILE A 60 3.79 -23.45 -9.50
N GLY A 61 3.08 -24.20 -10.32
CA GLY A 61 2.96 -25.65 -10.23
C GLY A 61 3.84 -26.35 -11.27
N THR A 62 3.86 -27.68 -11.22
CA THR A 62 4.60 -28.50 -12.20
C THR A 62 4.08 -28.36 -13.64
N ARG A 63 2.79 -28.02 -13.80
CA ARG A 63 2.10 -27.97 -15.12
C ARG A 63 1.32 -26.66 -15.37
N GLU A 64 1.28 -25.75 -14.40
CA GLU A 64 0.60 -24.45 -14.50
C GLU A 64 1.40 -23.33 -13.84
N VAL A 65 1.26 -22.13 -14.42
CA VAL A 65 1.61 -20.87 -13.75
C VAL A 65 0.37 -20.00 -13.76
N SER A 66 0.01 -19.44 -12.60
CA SER A 66 -1.16 -18.59 -12.48
C SER A 66 -0.89 -17.36 -11.64
N ALA A 67 -1.62 -16.29 -11.93
CA ALA A 67 -1.69 -15.08 -11.15
C ALA A 67 -3.13 -14.85 -10.71
N THR A 68 -3.33 -14.58 -9.43
CA THR A 68 -4.63 -14.33 -8.82
C THR A 68 -4.62 -12.98 -8.13
N LEU A 69 -5.72 -12.24 -8.26
CA LEU A 69 -5.99 -11.03 -7.49
C LEU A 69 -7.25 -11.24 -6.67
N LEU A 70 -7.19 -10.96 -5.37
CA LEU A 70 -8.27 -11.16 -4.40
C LEU A 70 -8.48 -9.89 -3.58
N ALA A 71 -9.75 -9.59 -3.29
CA ALA A 71 -10.12 -8.63 -2.25
C ALA A 71 -10.67 -9.41 -1.04
N GLU A 72 -10.09 -9.18 0.13
CA GLU A 72 -10.38 -9.95 1.33
C GLU A 72 -10.83 -9.04 2.46
N GLN A 73 -11.80 -9.51 3.24
CA GLN A 73 -12.32 -8.85 4.42
C GLN A 73 -11.97 -9.65 5.68
N HIS A 74 -11.33 -8.98 6.63
CA HIS A 74 -10.80 -9.56 7.86
C HIS A 74 -11.71 -9.29 9.06
N PHE A 75 -11.91 -10.32 9.88
CA PHE A 75 -12.73 -10.29 11.08
C PHE A 75 -11.96 -10.91 12.25
N GLY A 76 -11.97 -10.24 13.41
CA GLY A 76 -11.28 -10.76 14.59
C GLY A 76 -12.04 -11.94 15.20
N LEU A 77 -11.36 -13.06 15.40
CA LEU A 77 -11.92 -14.24 16.07
C LEU A 77 -11.56 -14.24 17.56
N LEU A 78 -10.27 -14.12 17.86
CA LEU A 78 -9.73 -14.13 19.22
C LEU A 78 -8.70 -13.00 19.36
N GLY A 79 -9.16 -11.85 19.82
CA GLY A 79 -8.33 -10.66 20.03
C GLY A 79 -7.76 -10.09 18.73
N LYS A 80 -6.56 -9.50 18.82
CA LYS A 80 -5.86 -8.88 17.67
C LYS A 80 -4.93 -9.85 16.91
N SER A 81 -4.78 -11.07 17.42
CA SER A 81 -3.76 -12.02 16.97
C SER A 81 -4.32 -13.05 16.00
N LEU A 82 -5.55 -13.54 16.23
CA LEU A 82 -6.21 -14.50 15.35
C LEU A 82 -7.42 -13.86 14.68
N ASN A 83 -7.36 -13.74 13.35
CA ASN A 83 -8.47 -13.27 12.54
C ASN A 83 -8.86 -14.36 11.53
N TYR A 84 -10.09 -14.31 11.06
CA TYR A 84 -10.49 -15.02 9.85
C TYR A 84 -10.76 -14.01 8.74
N TYR A 85 -10.65 -14.45 7.49
CA TYR A 85 -10.90 -13.62 6.34
C TYR A 85 -11.70 -14.36 5.29
N LEU A 86 -12.51 -13.60 4.58
CA LEU A 86 -13.36 -14.04 3.49
C LEU A 86 -13.20 -13.06 2.34
N GLY A 87 -13.11 -13.56 1.12
CA GLY A 87 -12.84 -12.72 -0.02
C GLY A 87 -13.22 -13.36 -1.33
N GLY A 88 -13.01 -12.59 -2.39
CA GLY A 88 -13.20 -13.06 -3.74
C GLY A 88 -12.39 -12.25 -4.73
N GLY A 89 -12.23 -12.80 -5.92
CA GLY A 89 -11.48 -12.18 -6.98
C GLY A 89 -11.42 -13.07 -8.22
N ALA A 90 -10.32 -12.94 -8.96
CA ALA A 90 -10.17 -13.62 -10.23
C ALA A 90 -8.72 -14.06 -10.43
N HIS A 91 -8.56 -15.11 -11.22
CA HIS A 91 -7.25 -15.60 -11.62
C HIS A 91 -7.14 -15.72 -13.14
N ILE A 92 -5.92 -15.62 -13.60
CA ILE A 92 -5.50 -15.93 -14.97
C ILE A 92 -4.26 -16.80 -14.89
N GLY A 93 -4.12 -17.74 -15.82
CA GLY A 93 -2.99 -18.65 -15.82
C GLY A 93 -2.75 -19.25 -17.19
N THR A 94 -1.65 -19.98 -17.29
CA THR A 94 -1.31 -20.76 -18.46
C THR A 94 -0.98 -22.17 -18.02
N GLN A 95 -1.60 -23.14 -18.68
CA GLN A 95 -1.33 -24.56 -18.52
C GLN A 95 -0.53 -25.03 -19.74
N LYS A 96 0.47 -25.87 -19.50
CA LYS A 96 1.38 -26.33 -20.55
C LYS A 96 0.66 -27.09 -21.69
N ASP A 97 -0.45 -27.75 -21.38
CA ASP A 97 -1.15 -28.67 -22.28
C ASP A 97 -2.38 -28.02 -22.95
N ASN A 98 -3.12 -27.15 -22.26
CA ASN A 98 -4.42 -26.60 -22.72
C ASN A 98 -4.42 -25.10 -23.03
N GLY A 99 -3.28 -24.40 -22.84
CA GLY A 99 -3.18 -22.96 -23.09
C GLY A 99 -3.64 -22.10 -21.92
N GLY A 100 -4.14 -20.88 -22.21
CA GLY A 100 -4.52 -19.90 -21.20
C GLY A 100 -5.87 -20.21 -20.55
N PHE A 101 -5.93 -20.13 -19.22
CA PHE A 101 -7.16 -20.29 -18.43
C PHE A 101 -7.40 -19.09 -17.53
N GLY A 102 -8.64 -18.94 -17.08
CA GLY A 102 -9.01 -17.91 -16.13
C GLY A 102 -10.39 -18.17 -15.54
N GLY A 103 -10.67 -17.48 -14.44
CA GLY A 103 -11.88 -17.71 -13.70
C GLY A 103 -12.02 -16.82 -12.49
N PHE A 104 -13.06 -17.10 -11.71
CA PHE A 104 -13.34 -16.41 -10.47
C PHE A 104 -12.96 -17.30 -9.28
N ASP A 105 -12.42 -16.66 -8.27
CA ASP A 105 -11.98 -17.29 -7.04
C ASP A 105 -12.77 -16.71 -5.87
N ALA A 106 -13.20 -17.56 -4.97
CA ALA A 106 -13.52 -17.16 -3.60
C ALA A 106 -12.41 -17.68 -2.69
N ILE A 107 -12.19 -16.99 -1.57
CA ILE A 107 -11.19 -17.39 -0.57
C ILE A 107 -11.78 -17.30 0.84
N ALA A 108 -11.46 -18.28 1.66
CA ALA A 108 -11.79 -18.30 3.06
C ALA A 108 -10.59 -18.84 3.85
N GLY A 109 -10.20 -18.14 4.91
CA GLY A 109 -9.02 -18.52 5.66
C GLY A 109 -8.97 -17.97 7.06
N VAL A 110 -7.99 -18.46 7.81
CA VAL A 110 -7.61 -17.96 9.13
C VAL A 110 -6.20 -17.41 9.05
N GLU A 111 -5.96 -16.26 9.68
CA GLU A 111 -4.63 -15.69 9.86
C GLU A 111 -4.29 -15.61 11.35
N TYR A 112 -3.06 -16.00 11.67
CA TYR A 112 -2.46 -15.85 12.98
C TYR A 112 -1.25 -14.94 12.90
N LYS A 113 -1.36 -13.78 13.53
CA LYS A 113 -0.28 -12.81 13.68
C LYS A 113 0.54 -13.17 14.92
N ILE A 114 1.81 -13.51 14.70
CA ILE A 114 2.74 -13.85 15.77
C ILE A 114 3.04 -12.57 16.57
N ALA A 115 2.93 -12.66 17.90
CA ALA A 115 3.31 -11.55 18.77
C ALA A 115 4.83 -11.32 18.71
N PHE A 116 5.26 -10.07 18.82
CA PHE A 116 6.68 -9.66 18.83
C PHE A 116 7.49 -9.87 17.53
N VAL A 117 6.97 -10.64 16.57
CA VAL A 117 7.61 -10.85 15.25
C VAL A 117 6.70 -10.30 14.15
N PRO A 118 7.23 -9.60 13.12
CA PRO A 118 6.44 -9.11 11.99
C PRO A 118 6.06 -10.23 10.99
N VAL A 119 5.62 -11.38 11.48
CA VAL A 119 5.23 -12.55 10.67
C VAL A 119 3.77 -12.89 10.91
N VAL A 120 3.08 -13.25 9.82
CA VAL A 120 1.70 -13.70 9.79
C VAL A 120 1.67 -15.07 9.14
N LEU A 121 1.06 -16.03 9.82
CA LEU A 121 0.74 -17.34 9.26
C LEU A 121 -0.70 -17.31 8.79
N SER A 122 -0.99 -17.88 7.63
CA SER A 122 -2.36 -18.09 7.20
C SER A 122 -2.59 -19.49 6.68
N LEU A 123 -3.80 -19.99 6.93
CA LEU A 123 -4.30 -21.24 6.40
C LEU A 123 -5.62 -20.94 5.71
N ASP A 124 -5.72 -21.26 4.42
CA ASP A 124 -6.87 -20.84 3.63
C ASP A 124 -7.22 -21.85 2.52
N ILE A 125 -8.47 -21.77 2.12
CA ILE A 125 -9.06 -22.52 1.02
C ILE A 125 -9.54 -21.54 -0.04
N LYS A 126 -9.29 -21.85 -1.31
CA LYS A 126 -9.63 -20.98 -2.44
C LYS A 126 -10.53 -21.70 -3.46
N PRO A 127 -11.82 -21.89 -3.19
CA PRO A 127 -12.76 -22.42 -4.18
C PRO A 127 -12.72 -21.59 -5.47
N SER A 128 -12.50 -22.24 -6.61
CA SER A 128 -12.38 -21.59 -7.90
C SER A 128 -13.30 -22.20 -8.94
N VAL A 129 -13.90 -21.34 -9.76
CA VAL A 129 -14.69 -21.71 -10.94
C VAL A 129 -13.92 -21.26 -12.18
N GLU A 130 -13.49 -22.22 -13.00
CA GLU A 130 -12.73 -21.98 -14.23
C GLU A 130 -13.67 -21.96 -15.44
N ILE A 131 -13.52 -20.97 -16.35
CA ILE A 131 -14.45 -20.77 -17.48
C ILE A 131 -13.94 -21.40 -18.80
N SER A 132 -12.71 -21.94 -18.82
CA SER A 132 -12.10 -22.53 -20.03
C SER A 132 -11.23 -23.75 -19.74
N SER A 133 -11.57 -24.54 -18.73
CA SER A 133 -10.81 -25.71 -18.29
C SER A 133 -11.75 -26.90 -18.08
N ASP A 134 -11.25 -28.14 -18.23
CA ASP A 134 -12.05 -29.36 -18.06
C ASP A 134 -12.58 -29.52 -16.62
N ASP A 135 -11.86 -28.95 -15.65
CA ASP A 135 -12.26 -28.92 -14.23
C ASP A 135 -12.97 -27.61 -13.89
N TRP A 136 -14.31 -27.63 -13.97
CA TRP A 136 -15.15 -26.47 -13.69
C TRP A 136 -15.09 -26.00 -12.22
N PHE A 137 -14.61 -26.83 -11.28
CA PHE A 137 -14.60 -26.49 -9.86
C PHE A 137 -13.43 -27.13 -9.09
N ARG A 138 -12.61 -26.32 -8.43
CA ARG A 138 -11.45 -26.78 -7.64
C ARG A 138 -11.49 -26.19 -6.22
N PHE A 139 -10.96 -26.94 -5.25
CA PHE A 139 -10.80 -26.52 -3.85
C PHE A 139 -9.35 -26.62 -3.35
N PRO A 140 -8.44 -25.79 -3.87
CA PRO A 140 -7.08 -25.73 -3.36
C PRO A 140 -7.05 -25.20 -1.92
N ALA A 141 -6.39 -25.93 -1.04
CA ALA A 141 -6.00 -25.48 0.29
C ALA A 141 -4.51 -25.11 0.31
N ALA A 142 -4.15 -24.06 1.03
CA ALA A 142 -2.77 -23.61 1.13
C ALA A 142 -2.43 -23.07 2.52
N LEU A 143 -1.14 -23.13 2.83
CA LEU A 143 -0.53 -22.50 3.99
C LEU A 143 0.39 -21.38 3.50
N SER A 144 0.23 -20.18 4.04
CA SER A 144 1.06 -19.04 3.68
C SER A 144 1.79 -18.48 4.89
N VAL A 145 3.03 -18.05 4.68
CA VAL A 145 3.86 -17.35 5.67
C VAL A 145 4.21 -16.00 5.09
N ARG A 146 3.64 -14.93 5.66
CA ARG A 146 3.82 -13.55 5.18
C ARG A 146 4.63 -12.73 6.18
N TYR A 147 5.62 -12.02 5.70
CA TYR A 147 6.38 -11.04 6.45
C TYR A 147 5.80 -9.63 6.22
N ILE A 148 5.60 -8.87 7.28
CA ILE A 148 5.10 -7.49 7.22
C ILE A 148 6.28 -6.58 6.85
N LEU A 149 6.35 -6.20 5.57
CA LEU A 149 7.40 -5.36 5.00
C LEU A 149 7.30 -3.92 5.48
N ILE A 150 6.10 -3.34 5.39
CA ILE A 150 5.84 -1.95 5.74
C ILE A 150 4.92 -1.96 6.97
N LYS A 151 5.52 -1.63 8.11
CA LYS A 151 4.82 -1.34 9.36
C LYS A 151 4.36 0.11 9.28
N ASP A 152 3.06 0.38 9.48
CA ASP A 152 2.42 1.70 9.48
C ASP A 152 3.39 2.86 9.78
N LYS A 153 4.01 3.42 8.73
CA LYS A 153 4.87 4.60 8.79
C LYS A 153 4.45 5.53 7.66
N LYS A 154 4.27 6.79 8.03
CA LYS A 154 3.63 7.87 7.27
C LYS A 154 4.29 8.25 5.93
N GLU A 155 5.33 7.57 5.45
CA GLU A 155 6.13 8.10 4.35
C GLU A 155 6.31 7.04 3.27
N GLY A 156 5.66 7.31 2.13
CA GLY A 156 5.63 6.45 0.96
C GLY A 156 6.95 6.47 0.21
N PHE A 157 7.39 5.27 -0.14
CA PHE A 157 8.50 4.91 -1.04
C PHE A 157 8.55 5.70 -2.38
N LEU A 158 7.43 6.30 -2.80
CA LEU A 158 7.34 7.10 -4.03
C LEU A 158 7.99 8.49 -3.93
N ASN A 159 8.19 9.05 -2.72
CA ASN A 159 8.89 10.34 -2.57
C ASN A 159 10.41 10.23 -2.82
N GLY A 160 11.01 9.06 -2.64
CA GLY A 160 12.46 8.86 -2.80
C GLY A 160 12.93 8.86 -4.26
N VAL A 161 12.04 8.63 -5.22
CA VAL A 161 12.37 8.55 -6.66
C VAL A 161 12.15 9.87 -7.39
N PHE A 162 11.32 10.77 -6.84
CA PHE A 162 10.97 12.06 -7.46
C PHE A 162 11.45 13.29 -6.66
N GLY A 163 12.19 13.07 -5.56
CA GLY A 163 12.52 14.09 -4.55
C GLY A 163 13.82 14.86 -4.73
N ASP A 164 14.33 15.08 -5.95
CA ASP A 164 15.57 15.85 -6.18
C ASP A 164 15.38 17.39 -6.09
N GLY A 165 14.17 17.85 -5.72
CA GLY A 165 13.77 19.27 -5.70
C GLY A 165 13.92 20.00 -4.37
N ASP A 166 13.78 19.30 -3.23
CA ASP A 166 13.72 19.94 -1.90
C ASP A 166 15.09 20.47 -1.44
N ASP A 167 16.17 19.78 -1.83
CA ASP A 167 17.55 20.10 -1.44
C ASP A 167 18.07 21.43 -2.00
N ARG A 168 17.40 22.02 -2.99
CA ARG A 168 17.75 23.33 -3.55
C ARG A 168 17.08 24.49 -2.81
N ASP A 169 15.85 24.27 -2.32
CA ASP A 169 15.05 25.34 -1.71
C ASP A 169 15.51 25.62 -0.28
N ASP A 170 15.94 24.59 0.46
CA ASP A 170 16.51 24.75 1.80
C ASP A 170 17.86 25.47 1.78
N ARG A 171 18.73 25.18 0.80
CA ARG A 171 19.99 25.92 0.60
C ARG A 171 19.76 27.40 0.29
N ARG A 172 18.70 27.73 -0.45
CA ARG A 172 18.34 29.13 -0.76
C ARG A 172 17.86 29.87 0.49
N ARG A 173 17.00 29.24 1.29
CA ARG A 173 16.49 29.81 2.56
C ARG A 173 17.60 30.02 3.59
N GLN A 174 18.58 29.13 3.62
CA GLN A 174 19.74 29.26 4.52
C GLN A 174 20.61 30.47 4.13
N ARG A 175 20.87 30.67 2.82
CA ARG A 175 21.60 31.83 2.30
C ARG A 175 20.89 33.16 2.57
N GLU A 176 19.57 33.21 2.41
CA GLU A 176 18.78 34.42 2.70
C GLU A 176 18.78 34.77 4.20
N ARG A 177 18.78 33.76 5.09
CA ARG A 177 18.90 33.97 6.54
C ARG A 177 20.27 34.47 6.94
N GLU A 178 21.33 33.98 6.30
CA GLU A 178 22.70 34.46 6.54
C GLU A 178 22.90 35.89 6.04
N GLN A 179 22.37 36.25 4.87
CA GLN A 179 22.38 37.63 4.38
C GLN A 179 21.65 38.58 5.32
N LYS A 180 20.42 38.24 5.74
CA LYS A 180 19.66 39.07 6.69
C LYS A 180 20.35 39.24 8.04
N LYS A 181 21.12 38.25 8.50
CA LYS A 181 21.94 38.36 9.73
C LYS A 181 23.14 39.28 9.52
N ARG A 182 23.80 39.22 8.35
CA ARG A 182 24.91 40.13 8.01
C ARG A 182 24.44 41.58 7.89
N ASP A 183 23.26 41.80 7.33
CA ASP A 183 22.70 43.15 7.15
C ASP A 183 22.31 43.78 8.50
N ARG A 184 21.70 43.01 9.41
CA ARG A 184 21.43 43.50 10.79
C ARG A 184 22.71 43.85 11.55
N ASN A 185 23.74 43.00 11.47
CA ASN A 185 25.01 43.27 12.15
C ASN A 185 25.76 44.50 11.61
N LYS A 186 25.50 44.91 10.36
CA LYS A 186 26.05 46.16 9.81
C LYS A 186 25.33 47.39 10.36
N ASP A 187 24.03 47.29 10.61
CA ASP A 187 23.20 48.42 11.09
C ASP A 187 23.44 48.72 12.59
N ASP A 188 23.80 47.71 13.38
CA ASP A 188 24.18 47.85 14.79
C ASP A 188 25.63 48.30 15.02
N SER A 189 26.40 48.57 13.95
CA SER A 189 27.74 49.13 14.14
C SER A 189 27.62 50.59 14.58
N PRO A 190 28.20 50.98 15.73
CA PRO A 190 28.06 52.34 16.24
C PRO A 190 28.61 53.30 15.20
N ARG A 191 27.75 54.20 14.71
CA ARG A 191 28.15 55.30 13.83
C ARG A 191 29.25 56.05 14.55
N ARG A 192 30.52 55.82 14.18
CA ARG A 192 31.65 56.61 14.65
C ARG A 192 31.33 58.05 14.29
N GLY A 193 31.01 58.83 15.32
CA GLY A 193 30.63 60.22 15.21
C GLY A 193 31.72 60.99 14.50
N LEU A 194 31.33 61.73 13.47
CA LEU A 194 32.18 62.56 12.64
C LEU A 194 32.46 63.90 13.35
N PHE A 195 32.78 63.86 14.64
CA PHE A 195 33.18 65.02 15.45
C PHE A 195 34.03 64.50 16.61
N ASP A 196 35.29 64.22 16.30
CA ASP A 196 36.35 64.21 17.29
C ASP A 196 37.39 65.21 16.77
N PHE A 197 37.34 66.40 17.39
CA PHE A 197 38.08 67.65 17.16
C PHE A 197 37.68 68.55 15.98
#